data_AF-A0A226DKV1-F1
#
_entry.id   AF-A0A226DKV1-F1
#
_cell.length_a   1.000
_cell.length_b   1.000
_cell.length_c   1.000
_cell.angle_alpha   90.00
_cell.angle_beta   90.00
_cell.angle_gamma   90.00
#
_symmetry.space_group_name_H-M   'P 1'
#
loop_
_entity.id
_entity.type
_entity.pdbx_description
1 polymer ?
#
loop_
_entity_poly.entity_id
_entity_poly.type
_entity_poly.pdbx_seq_one_letter_code
_entity_poly.pdbx_strand_id
1 'polypeptide(L)'
;MEGVTETNTKNEANYTEILGQGAFGIVLKSTDTFGNPVAVKYVFPDRHSPDADKLDREFTLMKDLEGHPNIVQIINLAERQYCADINGIFKKLPATEENSREKAKLEEKLDNFRSSIRLVMELCGETLRTWLDNELADDRKVGEDITVTHISTEIHTQVHHPVMPGIRNIIIGMTRRKPEKRIEKMDLDFSRWDDIVQQGIDANGCRAIWNTISNSGAEYVVENSEGLKLAMDNISKGGIIYMKAGVYVGEFVLRGNEVTISGVRVGLTIIKCLEKDGTFIRRTGVAFMMHVGGFGCGLKVIGSRNTVTNIEFHGGDKNVDIIGDANVFENLTLSSAFGVGGIWIQGSNNTISEVELRNIRTGICLLPNSDHNKISNVTGTNIQEGVRIHGSFNRLSNINLRIDCELGYALKGVYLSTGSNNTINGVECSGYRRQQDHWGVVINSPNTTVENCRCGPLLVDEGGNNATIVNVHCGELFQVHNTVKENINLTNCTTTLREKFTVTIVKDEMTVTKPHNDPTKEPETYQVYLHTAAEGY
;
A
#
# COMPACT_ATOMS: atom_id res chain seq x y z
N MET A 1 -28.77 42.79 -13.73
CA MET A 1 -28.98 41.42 -14.21
C MET A 1 -29.63 41.55 -15.56
N GLU A 2 -28.79 41.51 -16.60
CA GLU A 2 -29.22 41.63 -17.99
C GLU A 2 -29.87 40.32 -18.45
N GLY A 3 -31.01 40.45 -19.13
CA GLY A 3 -31.79 39.33 -19.63
C GLY A 3 -31.08 38.63 -20.79
N VAL A 4 -30.89 37.32 -20.63
CA VAL A 4 -30.56 36.43 -21.75
C VAL A 4 -31.83 36.29 -22.59
N THR A 5 -31.82 36.90 -23.77
CA THR A 5 -32.86 36.72 -24.79
C THR A 5 -32.78 35.30 -25.34
N GLU A 6 -33.85 34.52 -25.14
CA GLU A 6 -34.10 33.26 -25.84
C GLU A 6 -34.08 33.51 -27.36
N THR A 7 -32.99 33.12 -28.01
CA THR A 7 -32.96 33.04 -29.47
C THR A 7 -33.90 31.93 -29.92
N ASN A 8 -35.03 32.37 -30.42
CA ASN A 8 -36.10 31.61 -31.04
C ASN A 8 -35.62 30.88 -32.31
N THR A 9 -35.03 29.70 -32.17
CA THR A 9 -34.86 28.75 -33.29
C THR A 9 -35.89 27.64 -33.17
N LYS A 10 -37.07 27.87 -33.76
CA LYS A 10 -38.02 26.82 -34.15
C LYS A 10 -37.42 25.94 -35.25
N ASN A 11 -36.39 25.16 -34.92
CA ASN A 11 -36.07 23.96 -35.70
C ASN A 11 -37.03 22.86 -35.25
N GLU A 12 -38.24 22.96 -35.77
CA GLU A 12 -39.29 21.98 -35.60
C GLU A 12 -38.93 20.72 -36.40
N ALA A 13 -38.32 19.74 -35.74
CA ALA A 13 -37.99 18.46 -36.35
C ALA A 13 -39.23 17.76 -36.93
N ASN A 14 -39.09 17.23 -38.14
CA ASN A 14 -40.07 16.36 -38.78
C ASN A 14 -39.69 14.90 -38.48
N TYR A 15 -40.55 14.17 -37.78
CA TYR A 15 -40.31 12.77 -37.42
C TYR A 15 -40.93 11.87 -38.47
N THR A 16 -40.15 10.95 -39.02
CA THR A 16 -40.62 10.06 -40.10
C THR A 16 -40.97 8.68 -39.59
N GLU A 17 -40.30 8.18 -38.54
CA GLU A 17 -40.38 6.80 -38.09
C GLU A 17 -39.99 6.65 -36.61
N ILE A 18 -40.53 5.65 -35.91
CA ILE A 18 -40.06 5.23 -34.58
C ILE A 18 -39.00 4.15 -34.78
N LEU A 19 -37.76 4.42 -34.35
CA LEU A 19 -36.65 3.49 -34.46
C LEU A 19 -36.58 2.48 -33.32
N GLY A 20 -37.16 2.84 -32.17
CA GLY A 20 -37.23 1.95 -31.01
C GLY A 20 -37.77 2.61 -29.76
N GLN A 21 -38.11 1.80 -28.78
CA GLN A 21 -38.57 2.22 -27.47
C GLN A 21 -37.85 1.40 -26.39
N GLY A 22 -37.37 2.07 -25.35
CA GLY A 22 -36.70 1.46 -24.21
C GLY A 22 -37.37 1.80 -22.88
N ALA A 23 -36.80 1.29 -21.79
CA ALA A 23 -37.32 1.53 -20.44
C ALA A 23 -37.45 3.02 -20.09
N PHE A 24 -36.58 3.86 -20.65
CA PHE A 24 -36.45 5.28 -20.32
C PHE A 24 -36.97 6.23 -21.40
N GLY A 25 -37.54 5.74 -22.52
CA GLY A 25 -38.13 6.62 -23.54
C GLY A 25 -38.16 6.06 -24.96
N ILE A 26 -38.21 6.96 -25.95
CA ILE A 26 -38.46 6.65 -27.37
C ILE A 26 -37.37 7.23 -28.27
N VAL A 27 -37.02 6.51 -29.34
CA VAL A 27 -36.06 6.95 -30.37
C VAL A 27 -36.79 7.07 -31.70
N LEU A 28 -36.61 8.21 -32.36
CA LEU A 28 -37.29 8.60 -33.58
C LEU A 28 -36.28 8.88 -34.68
N LYS A 29 -36.63 8.58 -35.93
CA LYS A 29 -35.91 9.05 -37.11
C LYS A 29 -36.39 10.44 -37.48
N SER A 30 -35.46 11.34 -37.77
CA SER A 30 -35.75 12.70 -38.24
C SER A 30 -34.71 13.14 -39.26
N THR A 31 -34.87 14.33 -39.80
CA THR A 31 -33.88 15.00 -40.65
C THR A 31 -33.38 16.27 -39.97
N ASP A 32 -32.07 16.51 -40.01
CA ASP A 32 -31.48 17.76 -39.54
C ASP A 32 -31.78 18.93 -40.51
N THR A 33 -31.26 20.12 -40.21
CA THR A 33 -31.43 21.30 -41.06
C THR A 33 -30.78 21.19 -42.43
N PHE A 34 -29.87 20.25 -42.62
CA PHE A 34 -29.16 19.98 -43.87
C PHE A 34 -29.78 18.81 -44.65
N GLY A 35 -30.84 18.19 -44.12
CA GLY A 35 -31.51 17.04 -44.72
C GLY A 35 -30.85 15.69 -44.41
N ASN A 36 -29.84 15.64 -43.54
CA ASN A 36 -29.21 14.38 -43.14
C ASN A 36 -30.12 13.62 -42.16
N PRO A 37 -30.16 12.28 -42.24
CA PRO A 37 -30.90 11.48 -41.28
C PRO A 37 -30.24 11.52 -39.90
N VAL A 38 -31.05 11.78 -38.88
CA VAL A 38 -30.62 11.80 -37.47
C VAL A 38 -31.57 10.95 -36.62
N ALA A 39 -31.06 10.44 -35.51
CA ALA A 39 -31.89 9.84 -34.47
C ALA A 39 -32.20 10.89 -33.39
N VAL A 40 -33.46 10.95 -32.96
CA VAL A 40 -33.90 11.83 -31.88
C VAL A 40 -34.43 10.95 -30.74
N LYS A 41 -33.69 10.90 -29.64
CA LYS A 41 -34.09 10.17 -28.43
C LYS A 41 -34.72 11.13 -27.44
N TYR A 42 -35.92 10.79 -27.01
CA TYR A 42 -36.57 11.44 -25.88
C TYR A 42 -36.43 10.54 -24.66
N VAL A 43 -35.93 11.10 -23.57
CA VAL A 43 -35.78 10.44 -22.27
C VAL A 43 -36.73 11.06 -21.26
N PHE A 44 -37.44 10.21 -20.53
CA PHE A 44 -38.46 10.60 -19.57
C PHE A 44 -38.05 10.09 -18.17
N PRO A 45 -37.28 10.89 -17.40
CA PRO A 45 -36.86 10.51 -16.06
C PRO A 45 -38.04 10.46 -15.08
N ASP A 46 -38.14 9.38 -14.32
CA ASP A 46 -39.11 9.23 -13.23
C ASP A 46 -38.85 10.32 -12.15
N ARG A 47 -39.92 10.98 -11.71
CA ARG A 47 -39.91 12.07 -10.73
C ARG A 47 -39.29 11.68 -9.38
N HIS A 48 -39.32 10.40 -9.03
CA HIS A 48 -38.87 9.92 -7.71
C HIS A 48 -37.64 9.01 -7.79
N SER A 49 -37.10 8.76 -8.98
CA SER A 49 -35.93 7.89 -9.06
C SER A 49 -34.63 8.69 -8.85
N PRO A 50 -33.64 8.10 -8.14
CA PRO A 50 -32.27 8.63 -8.10
C PRO A 50 -31.58 8.61 -9.47
N ASP A 51 -32.29 8.27 -10.56
CA ASP A 51 -31.76 8.27 -11.91
C ASP A 51 -31.86 9.65 -12.57
N ALA A 52 -32.66 10.58 -12.04
CA ALA A 52 -32.66 11.97 -12.50
C ALA A 52 -31.29 12.63 -12.33
N ASP A 53 -30.68 12.51 -11.14
CA ASP A 53 -29.33 13.04 -10.87
C ASP A 53 -28.25 12.32 -11.72
N LYS A 54 -28.45 11.04 -12.03
CA LYS A 54 -27.56 10.29 -12.93
C LYS A 54 -27.67 10.79 -14.36
N LEU A 55 -28.88 11.08 -14.83
CA LEU A 55 -29.13 11.64 -16.15
C LEU A 55 -28.51 13.03 -16.31
N ASP A 56 -28.61 13.90 -15.30
CA ASP A 56 -27.96 15.22 -15.33
C ASP A 56 -26.43 15.13 -15.37
N ARG A 57 -25.86 14.14 -14.64
CA ARG A 57 -24.42 13.87 -14.68
C ARG A 57 -23.99 13.33 -16.04
N GLU A 58 -24.73 12.36 -16.60
CA GLU A 58 -24.45 11.80 -17.93
C GLU A 58 -24.60 12.84 -19.03
N PHE A 59 -25.61 13.71 -18.91
CA PHE A 59 -25.82 14.87 -19.76
C PHE A 59 -24.58 15.78 -19.78
N THR A 60 -24.03 16.07 -18.60
CA THR A 60 -22.83 16.93 -18.46
C THR A 60 -21.62 16.26 -19.12
N LEU A 61 -21.39 14.98 -18.85
CA LEU A 61 -20.26 14.22 -19.42
C LEU A 61 -20.33 14.12 -20.94
N MET A 62 -21.52 13.93 -21.51
CA MET A 62 -21.68 13.82 -22.96
C MET A 62 -21.41 15.14 -23.68
N LYS A 63 -21.68 16.27 -23.04
CA LYS A 63 -21.35 17.61 -23.57
C LYS A 63 -19.83 17.81 -23.67
N ASP A 64 -19.08 17.28 -22.72
CA ASP A 64 -17.62 17.35 -22.71
C ASP A 64 -16.94 16.47 -23.78
N LEU A 65 -17.71 15.55 -24.38
CA LEU A 65 -17.25 14.61 -25.42
C LEU A 65 -17.66 15.03 -26.85
N GLU A 66 -18.20 16.24 -27.01
CA GLU A 66 -18.60 16.79 -28.30
C GLU A 66 -17.41 16.82 -29.29
N GLY A 67 -17.60 16.25 -30.48
CA GLY A 67 -16.57 16.19 -31.53
C GLY A 67 -15.62 14.99 -31.46
N HIS A 68 -15.73 14.10 -30.47
CA HIS A 68 -14.86 12.93 -30.38
C HIS A 68 -15.10 11.92 -31.54
N PRO A 69 -14.06 11.50 -32.29
CA PRO A 69 -14.23 10.77 -33.56
C PRO A 69 -14.80 9.35 -33.42
N ASN A 70 -14.79 8.80 -32.20
CA ASN A 70 -15.21 7.42 -31.91
C ASN A 70 -16.54 7.34 -31.13
N ILE A 71 -17.24 8.45 -30.93
CA ILE A 71 -18.51 8.50 -30.19
C ILE A 71 -19.58 9.08 -31.12
N VAL A 72 -20.81 8.57 -31.03
CA VAL A 72 -21.96 9.13 -31.76
C VAL A 72 -22.11 10.61 -31.38
N GLN A 73 -22.04 11.49 -32.38
CA GLN A 73 -22.11 12.93 -32.12
C GLN A 73 -23.51 13.32 -31.66
N ILE A 74 -23.59 14.06 -30.55
CA ILE A 74 -24.81 14.71 -30.09
C ILE A 74 -24.89 16.07 -30.76
N ILE A 75 -25.91 16.25 -31.58
CA ILE A 75 -26.11 17.43 -32.43
C ILE A 75 -26.86 18.52 -31.66
N ASN A 76 -27.80 18.14 -30.80
CA ASN A 76 -28.59 19.08 -30.01
C ASN A 76 -29.16 18.40 -28.76
N LEU A 77 -29.24 19.17 -27.69
CA LEU A 77 -29.71 18.74 -26.39
C LEU A 77 -30.59 19.82 -25.75
N ALA A 78 -31.82 19.47 -25.40
CA ALA A 78 -32.78 20.41 -24.81
C ALA A 78 -33.67 19.74 -23.76
N GLU A 79 -33.85 20.41 -22.61
CA GLU A 79 -34.88 20.07 -21.63
C GLU A 79 -36.21 20.74 -22.01
N ARG A 80 -37.31 19.99 -21.94
CA ARG A 80 -38.65 20.46 -22.34
C ARG A 80 -39.75 19.95 -21.43
N GLN A 81 -40.91 20.60 -21.51
CA GLN A 81 -42.10 20.18 -20.79
C GLN A 81 -42.78 19.00 -21.50
N TYR A 82 -42.78 17.85 -20.82
CA TYR A 82 -43.07 16.54 -21.39
C TYR A 82 -44.42 16.39 -22.12
N CYS A 83 -45.52 16.94 -21.58
CA CYS A 83 -46.85 16.82 -22.19
C CYS A 83 -46.96 17.49 -23.56
N ALA A 84 -46.18 18.54 -23.82
CA ALA A 84 -46.14 19.22 -25.11
C ALA A 84 -45.38 18.38 -26.15
N ASP A 85 -44.36 17.64 -25.72
CA ASP A 85 -43.50 16.88 -26.62
C ASP A 85 -44.20 15.64 -27.17
N ILE A 86 -44.90 14.83 -26.36
CA ILE A 86 -45.59 13.62 -26.86
C ILE A 86 -46.63 13.98 -27.93
N ASN A 87 -47.51 14.93 -27.63
CA ASN A 87 -48.51 15.34 -28.60
C ASN A 87 -47.88 15.96 -29.86
N GLY A 88 -46.79 16.72 -29.70
CA GLY A 88 -46.03 17.27 -30.82
C GLY A 88 -45.35 16.19 -31.68
N ILE A 89 -44.77 15.16 -31.06
CA ILE A 89 -44.12 14.03 -31.72
C ILE A 89 -45.15 13.25 -32.55
N PHE A 90 -46.21 12.75 -31.91
CA PHE A 90 -47.17 11.86 -32.56
C PHE A 90 -48.08 12.58 -33.56
N LYS A 91 -48.25 13.90 -33.45
CA LYS A 91 -48.91 14.70 -34.49
C LYS A 91 -48.10 14.75 -35.80
N LYS A 92 -46.78 14.63 -35.71
CA LYS A 92 -45.85 14.71 -36.85
C LYS A 92 -45.51 13.34 -37.45
N LEU A 93 -45.62 12.27 -36.66
CA LEU A 93 -45.48 10.92 -37.16
C LEU A 93 -46.67 10.53 -38.04
N PRO A 94 -46.50 9.63 -39.03
CA PRO A 94 -47.61 9.07 -39.80
C PRO A 94 -48.66 8.43 -38.89
N ALA A 95 -49.94 8.63 -39.18
CA ALA A 95 -51.05 8.09 -38.39
C ALA A 95 -51.24 6.59 -38.67
N THR A 96 -50.35 5.75 -38.13
CA THR A 96 -50.43 4.30 -38.18
C THR A 96 -51.02 3.74 -36.88
N GLU A 97 -51.56 2.53 -36.94
CA GLU A 97 -52.06 1.81 -35.76
C GLU A 97 -50.93 1.56 -34.75
N GLU A 98 -49.73 1.24 -35.24
CA GLU A 98 -48.54 1.05 -34.41
C GLU A 98 -48.15 2.33 -33.65
N ASN A 99 -48.10 3.47 -34.33
CA ASN A 99 -47.78 4.75 -33.68
C ASN A 99 -48.85 5.13 -32.65
N SER A 100 -50.12 4.80 -32.92
CA SER A 100 -51.22 5.01 -31.97
C SER A 100 -51.07 4.15 -30.71
N ARG A 101 -50.64 2.89 -30.86
CA ARG A 101 -50.36 1.98 -29.73
C ARG A 101 -49.17 2.47 -28.90
N GLU A 102 -48.10 2.93 -29.55
CA GLU A 102 -46.93 3.45 -28.84
C GLU A 102 -47.21 4.77 -28.13
N LYS A 103 -48.05 5.62 -28.72
CA LYS A 103 -48.57 6.82 -28.05
C LYS A 103 -49.29 6.44 -26.77
N ALA A 104 -50.24 5.50 -26.82
CA ALA A 104 -51.02 5.09 -25.64
C ALA A 104 -50.13 4.54 -24.51
N LYS A 105 -49.10 3.74 -24.81
CA LYS A 105 -48.14 3.24 -23.81
C LYS A 105 -47.33 4.35 -23.13
N LEU A 106 -46.93 5.37 -23.89
CA LEU A 106 -46.21 6.53 -23.33
C LEU A 106 -47.16 7.41 -22.52
N GLU A 107 -48.42 7.53 -22.95
CA GLU A 107 -49.45 8.27 -22.25
C GLU A 107 -49.83 7.62 -20.91
N GLU A 108 -49.87 6.29 -20.81
CA GLU A 108 -50.12 5.59 -19.54
C GLU A 108 -49.05 5.91 -18.48
N LYS A 109 -47.82 6.20 -18.91
CA LYS A 109 -46.72 6.56 -18.02
C LYS A 109 -46.69 8.06 -17.67
N LEU A 110 -47.60 8.88 -18.20
CA LEU A 110 -47.56 10.34 -18.09
C LEU A 110 -47.58 10.88 -16.67
N ASP A 111 -48.30 10.22 -15.78
CA ASP A 111 -48.51 10.73 -14.42
C ASP A 111 -47.22 10.77 -13.57
N ASN A 112 -46.17 10.07 -14.01
CA ASN A 112 -44.93 9.91 -13.24
C ASN A 112 -43.76 10.80 -13.71
N PHE A 113 -43.92 11.58 -14.79
CA PHE A 113 -42.81 12.33 -15.41
C PHE A 113 -43.01 13.86 -15.33
N ARG A 114 -41.93 14.61 -15.06
CA ARG A 114 -41.98 16.08 -14.91
C ARG A 114 -41.43 16.85 -16.12
N SER A 115 -40.35 16.35 -16.72
CA SER A 115 -39.69 16.95 -17.88
C SER A 115 -39.24 15.86 -18.85
N SER A 116 -38.91 16.27 -20.07
CA SER A 116 -38.31 15.41 -21.08
C SER A 116 -36.93 15.94 -21.46
N ILE A 117 -36.00 15.05 -21.72
CA ILE A 117 -34.70 15.38 -22.31
C ILE A 117 -34.73 14.93 -23.77
N ARG A 118 -34.50 15.86 -24.69
CA ARG A 118 -34.39 15.59 -26.12
C ARG A 118 -32.93 15.55 -26.54
N LEU A 119 -32.48 14.41 -27.03
CA LEU A 119 -31.14 14.17 -27.59
C LEU A 119 -31.26 13.98 -29.10
N VAL A 120 -30.61 14.82 -29.89
CA VAL A 120 -30.45 14.63 -31.34
C VAL A 120 -29.05 14.07 -31.59
N MET A 121 -28.95 12.96 -32.32
CA MET A 121 -27.69 12.26 -32.56
C MET A 121 -27.60 11.75 -34.01
N GLU A 122 -26.37 11.53 -34.48
CA GLU A 122 -26.13 10.91 -35.79
C GLU A 122 -26.79 9.52 -35.89
N LEU A 123 -27.36 9.18 -37.05
CA LEU A 123 -27.94 7.86 -37.29
C LEU A 123 -26.86 6.88 -37.79
N CYS A 124 -26.49 5.90 -36.96
CA CYS A 124 -25.52 4.86 -37.32
C CYS A 124 -26.20 3.66 -38.01
N GLY A 125 -26.41 3.75 -39.32
CA GLY A 125 -27.06 2.71 -40.15
C GLY A 125 -28.56 2.93 -40.38
N GLU A 126 -29.24 2.00 -41.06
CA GLU A 126 -30.69 2.16 -41.35
C GLU A 126 -31.57 2.05 -40.11
N THR A 127 -31.24 1.11 -39.22
CA THR A 127 -31.80 1.01 -37.86
C THR A 127 -30.73 0.46 -36.91
N LEU A 128 -30.85 0.74 -35.60
CA LEU A 128 -29.95 0.18 -34.57
C LEU A 128 -29.96 -1.36 -34.60
N ARG A 129 -31.11 -1.97 -34.90
CA ARG A 129 -31.27 -3.42 -34.97
C ARG A 129 -30.61 -4.00 -36.21
N THR A 130 -30.79 -3.39 -37.38
CA THR A 130 -30.10 -3.79 -38.61
C THR A 130 -28.59 -3.64 -38.47
N TRP A 131 -28.12 -2.61 -37.78
CA TRP A 131 -26.69 -2.47 -37.46
C TRP A 131 -26.21 -3.62 -36.56
N LEU A 132 -26.89 -3.90 -35.45
CA LEU A 132 -26.54 -5.02 -34.56
C LEU A 132 -26.63 -6.40 -35.26
N ASP A 133 -27.65 -6.62 -36.10
CA ASP A 133 -27.90 -7.89 -36.78
C ASP A 133 -26.89 -8.13 -37.92
N ASN A 134 -26.50 -7.09 -38.66
CA ASN A 134 -25.44 -7.19 -39.66
C ASN A 134 -24.07 -7.48 -39.02
N GLU A 135 -23.84 -6.99 -37.80
CA GLU A 135 -22.61 -7.26 -37.04
C GLU A 135 -22.56 -8.70 -36.49
N LEU A 136 -23.71 -9.28 -36.08
CA LEU A 136 -23.79 -10.66 -35.58
C LEU A 136 -23.79 -11.75 -36.67
N ALA A 137 -24.10 -11.39 -37.91
CA ALA A 137 -24.10 -12.32 -39.05
C ALA A 137 -22.68 -12.63 -39.58
N ASP A 138 -21.72 -11.72 -39.35
CA ASP A 138 -20.35 -11.79 -39.89
C ASP A 138 -19.44 -12.77 -39.12
N ASP A 139 -19.75 -13.04 -37.85
CA ASP A 139 -19.02 -13.99 -36.98
C ASP A 139 -19.15 -15.47 -37.41
N ARG A 140 -20.03 -15.79 -38.37
CA ARG A 140 -20.19 -17.17 -38.88
C ARG A 140 -19.31 -17.50 -40.09
N LYS A 141 -18.50 -16.57 -40.60
CA LYS A 141 -17.89 -16.72 -41.93
C LYS A 141 -16.37 -16.57 -42.07
N VAL A 142 -15.58 -16.41 -41.01
CA VAL A 142 -14.13 -16.25 -41.17
C VAL A 142 -13.34 -17.35 -40.47
N GLY A 143 -13.13 -18.44 -41.22
CA GLY A 143 -12.01 -19.33 -41.05
C GLY A 143 -11.45 -19.61 -42.45
N GLU A 144 -10.46 -18.83 -42.88
CA GLU A 144 -9.40 -19.21 -43.84
C GLU A 144 -8.48 -18.00 -44.15
N ASP A 145 -7.18 -18.26 -43.95
CA ASP A 145 -5.95 -17.64 -44.47
C ASP A 145 -5.93 -16.20 -45.00
N ILE A 146 -5.20 -15.31 -44.30
CA ILE A 146 -4.47 -14.20 -44.92
C ILE A 146 -3.10 -13.99 -44.23
N THR A 147 -2.04 -13.98 -45.05
CA THR A 147 -0.66 -13.62 -44.71
C THR A 147 -0.47 -12.09 -44.71
N VAL A 148 0.25 -11.55 -43.73
CA VAL A 148 0.48 -10.10 -43.57
C VAL A 148 1.91 -9.72 -43.98
N THR A 149 2.05 -8.64 -44.76
CA THR A 149 3.31 -7.93 -45.04
C THR A 149 3.29 -6.52 -44.44
N HIS A 150 4.47 -6.08 -43.98
CA HIS A 150 4.83 -4.80 -43.33
C HIS A 150 4.26 -3.50 -43.93
N ILE A 151 4.08 -2.46 -43.09
CA ILE A 151 4.64 -1.08 -43.19
C ILE A 151 4.24 -0.23 -41.94
N SER A 152 5.02 0.82 -41.69
CA SER A 152 5.41 1.50 -40.44
C SER A 152 4.58 2.70 -39.91
N THR A 153 4.69 2.89 -38.59
CA THR A 153 4.70 4.09 -37.68
C THR A 153 4.04 5.43 -38.03
N GLU A 154 3.18 5.93 -37.12
CA GLU A 154 3.45 7.08 -36.21
C GLU A 154 2.36 7.23 -35.11
N ILE A 155 2.72 7.75 -33.94
CA ILE A 155 1.94 7.79 -32.68
C ILE A 155 1.67 9.25 -32.27
N HIS A 156 0.46 9.54 -31.76
CA HIS A 156 0.25 10.60 -30.77
C HIS A 156 -0.77 10.18 -29.69
N THR A 157 -0.46 10.54 -28.45
CA THR A 157 -1.01 10.18 -27.14
C THR A 157 -2.29 10.93 -26.75
N GLN A 158 -3.22 10.31 -25.99
CA GLN A 158 -4.11 11.04 -25.07
C GLN A 158 -4.67 10.21 -23.89
N VAL A 159 -4.51 10.82 -22.69
CA VAL A 159 -5.46 11.14 -21.59
C VAL A 159 -6.34 10.03 -20.95
N HIS A 160 -6.16 9.89 -19.63
CA HIS A 160 -6.90 9.02 -18.71
C HIS A 160 -8.30 9.55 -18.34
N HIS A 161 -9.30 8.67 -18.29
CA HIS A 161 -10.62 8.91 -17.66
C HIS A 161 -11.02 7.74 -16.73
N PRO A 162 -11.74 7.99 -15.61
CA PRO A 162 -12.17 6.96 -14.67
C PRO A 162 -13.40 6.16 -15.16
N VAL A 163 -13.42 4.85 -14.92
CA VAL A 163 -14.45 3.90 -15.41
C VAL A 163 -15.52 3.62 -14.35
N MET A 164 -16.81 3.74 -14.73
CA MET A 164 -18.00 3.37 -13.95
C MET A 164 -18.64 2.04 -14.42
N PRO A 165 -19.29 1.24 -13.54
CA PRO A 165 -19.99 0.01 -13.92
C PRO A 165 -21.21 0.29 -14.82
N GLY A 166 -21.33 -0.44 -15.93
CA GLY A 166 -22.41 -0.26 -16.94
C GLY A 166 -21.98 0.51 -18.19
N ILE A 167 -20.88 1.26 -18.13
CA ILE A 167 -20.36 2.03 -19.27
C ILE A 167 -19.87 1.13 -20.40
N ARG A 168 -19.50 -0.14 -20.13
CA ARG A 168 -19.09 -1.12 -21.15
C ARG A 168 -20.16 -1.31 -22.22
N ASN A 169 -21.42 -1.47 -21.84
CA ASN A 169 -22.51 -1.70 -22.81
C ASN A 169 -22.87 -0.43 -23.56
N ILE A 170 -22.72 0.73 -22.91
CA ILE A 170 -22.94 2.05 -23.51
C ILE A 170 -21.81 2.36 -24.51
N ILE A 171 -20.54 2.17 -24.14
CA ILE A 171 -19.37 2.37 -25.02
C ILE A 171 -19.41 1.38 -26.18
N ILE A 172 -19.67 0.09 -25.95
CA ILE A 172 -19.78 -0.90 -27.03
C ILE A 172 -20.93 -0.53 -27.98
N GLY A 173 -22.06 -0.03 -27.47
CA GLY A 173 -23.17 0.46 -28.29
C GLY A 173 -22.94 1.82 -28.96
N MET A 174 -21.95 2.60 -28.52
CA MET A 174 -21.67 3.97 -29.03
C MET A 174 -20.37 4.10 -29.82
N THR A 175 -19.55 3.05 -29.92
CA THR A 175 -18.26 3.11 -30.62
C THR A 175 -18.33 2.59 -32.05
N ARG A 176 -17.79 3.37 -33.00
CA ARG A 176 -17.74 3.09 -34.45
C ARG A 176 -16.85 1.90 -34.88
N ARG A 177 -16.10 1.24 -33.99
CA ARG A 177 -15.10 0.21 -34.36
C ARG A 177 -15.10 -1.02 -33.43
N LYS A 178 -14.89 -2.21 -34.02
CA LYS A 178 -14.77 -3.53 -33.35
C LYS A 178 -13.63 -3.57 -32.30
N PRO A 179 -13.78 -4.28 -31.15
CA PRO A 179 -12.70 -4.50 -30.17
C PRO A 179 -11.43 -5.11 -30.76
N GLU A 180 -11.57 -6.03 -31.71
CA GLU A 180 -10.48 -6.80 -32.29
C GLU A 180 -9.62 -5.90 -33.19
N LYS A 181 -10.26 -4.99 -33.95
CA LYS A 181 -9.58 -3.93 -34.71
C LYS A 181 -8.89 -2.87 -33.84
N ARG A 182 -9.14 -2.86 -32.52
CA ARG A 182 -8.37 -2.07 -31.54
C ARG A 182 -7.12 -2.81 -31.04
N ILE A 183 -7.14 -4.14 -31.08
CA ILE A 183 -6.13 -5.03 -30.47
C ILE A 183 -5.13 -5.59 -31.50
N GLU A 184 -5.46 -5.58 -32.80
CA GLU A 184 -4.53 -5.93 -33.91
C GLU A 184 -3.18 -5.17 -33.91
N LYS A 185 -2.99 -4.18 -33.02
CA LYS A 185 -1.73 -3.45 -32.80
C LYS A 185 -0.88 -3.92 -31.62
N MET A 186 -1.27 -4.95 -30.87
CA MET A 186 -0.50 -5.47 -29.73
C MET A 186 0.05 -6.86 -30.04
N ASP A 187 1.37 -6.97 -30.29
CA ASP A 187 2.09 -8.24 -30.26
C ASP A 187 2.10 -8.77 -28.82
N LEU A 188 1.13 -9.61 -28.47
CA LEU A 188 1.09 -10.33 -27.21
C LEU A 188 1.02 -11.83 -27.51
N ASP A 189 1.93 -12.61 -26.93
CA ASP A 189 1.90 -14.08 -26.96
C ASP A 189 0.92 -14.58 -25.89
N PHE A 190 -0.21 -15.11 -26.36
CA PHE A 190 -1.32 -15.58 -25.52
C PHE A 190 -1.20 -17.05 -25.11
N SER A 191 -0.13 -17.78 -25.51
CA SER A 191 0.01 -19.22 -25.23
C SER A 191 0.15 -19.58 -23.74
N ARG A 192 0.34 -18.59 -22.87
CA ARG A 192 0.41 -18.74 -21.39
C ARG A 192 -0.87 -18.35 -20.64
N TRP A 193 -1.96 -18.03 -21.34
CA TRP A 193 -3.11 -17.30 -20.76
C TRP A 193 -4.22 -18.16 -20.12
N ASP A 194 -4.25 -19.48 -20.26
CA ASP A 194 -5.55 -20.16 -20.16
C ASP A 194 -6.13 -20.36 -18.74
N ASP A 195 -5.33 -20.53 -17.69
CA ASP A 195 -5.89 -20.88 -16.36
C ASP A 195 -5.89 -19.72 -15.34
N ILE A 196 -4.79 -18.97 -15.25
CA ILE A 196 -4.63 -17.91 -14.24
C ILE A 196 -5.45 -16.68 -14.60
N VAL A 197 -5.52 -16.37 -15.89
CA VAL A 197 -6.23 -15.20 -16.39
C VAL A 197 -7.74 -15.42 -16.29
N GLN A 198 -8.25 -16.61 -16.63
CA GLN A 198 -9.67 -16.93 -16.51
C GLN A 198 -10.14 -16.88 -15.05
N GLN A 199 -9.37 -17.44 -14.11
CA GLN A 199 -9.66 -17.29 -12.68
C GLN A 199 -9.64 -15.83 -12.22
N GLY A 200 -8.73 -15.01 -12.76
CA GLY A 200 -8.67 -13.57 -12.52
C GLY A 200 -9.87 -12.80 -13.07
N ILE A 201 -10.37 -13.17 -14.26
CA ILE A 201 -11.60 -12.61 -14.86
C ILE A 201 -12.81 -12.98 -14.02
N ASP A 202 -12.91 -14.24 -13.63
CA ASP A 202 -14.08 -14.74 -12.90
C ASP A 202 -14.17 -14.12 -11.50
N ALA A 203 -13.02 -13.86 -10.86
CA ALA A 203 -12.95 -13.24 -9.54
C ALA A 203 -13.10 -11.71 -9.56
N ASN A 204 -12.51 -11.03 -10.54
CA ASN A 204 -12.31 -9.56 -10.50
C ASN A 204 -12.77 -8.81 -11.77
N GLY A 205 -13.35 -9.53 -12.74
CA GLY A 205 -13.76 -9.03 -14.04
C GLY A 205 -12.60 -8.61 -14.96
N CYS A 206 -12.92 -8.11 -16.15
CA CYS A 206 -11.94 -7.63 -17.14
C CYS A 206 -11.09 -6.43 -16.64
N ARG A 207 -11.41 -5.87 -15.47
CA ARG A 207 -10.66 -4.78 -14.83
C ARG A 207 -9.29 -5.24 -14.34
N ALA A 208 -9.18 -6.46 -13.81
CA ALA A 208 -7.89 -7.02 -13.39
C ALA A 208 -6.96 -7.17 -14.58
N ILE A 209 -7.44 -7.78 -15.68
CA ILE A 209 -6.69 -7.90 -16.94
C ILE A 209 -6.27 -6.55 -17.49
N TRP A 210 -7.20 -5.60 -17.58
CA TRP A 210 -6.86 -4.28 -18.12
C TRP A 210 -5.80 -3.61 -17.25
N ASN A 211 -5.87 -3.72 -15.93
CA ASN A 211 -4.86 -3.18 -15.03
C ASN A 211 -3.51 -3.91 -15.16
N THR A 212 -3.49 -5.23 -15.36
CA THR A 212 -2.26 -6.00 -15.59
C THR A 212 -1.61 -5.65 -16.95
N ILE A 213 -2.41 -5.45 -18.00
CA ILE A 213 -1.93 -5.13 -19.35
C ILE A 213 -1.50 -3.66 -19.44
N SER A 214 -2.34 -2.74 -18.96
CA SER A 214 -2.10 -1.28 -19.03
C SER A 214 -1.06 -0.79 -18.02
N ASN A 215 -0.88 -1.49 -16.89
CA ASN A 215 0.15 -1.17 -15.89
C ASN A 215 1.31 -2.18 -15.90
N SER A 216 1.63 -2.74 -17.07
CA SER A 216 2.95 -3.38 -17.30
C SER A 216 4.12 -2.40 -17.13
N GLY A 217 3.83 -1.11 -16.89
CA GLY A 217 4.81 -0.11 -16.49
C GLY A 217 5.51 -0.48 -15.19
N ALA A 218 6.80 -0.15 -15.14
CA ALA A 218 7.62 -0.28 -13.95
C ALA A 218 7.21 0.69 -12.82
N GLU A 219 6.14 1.47 -12.95
CA GLU A 219 5.83 2.56 -12.00
C GLU A 219 4.32 2.67 -11.71
N TYR A 220 3.98 2.75 -10.43
CA TYR A 220 2.64 3.00 -9.91
C TYR A 220 2.65 4.26 -9.06
N VAL A 221 1.64 5.11 -9.21
CA VAL A 221 1.39 6.24 -8.31
C VAL A 221 0.07 6.00 -7.59
N VAL A 222 0.09 5.91 -6.27
CA VAL A 222 -1.07 5.50 -5.47
C VAL A 222 -1.46 6.58 -4.46
N GLU A 223 -2.77 6.79 -4.29
CA GLU A 223 -3.33 7.89 -3.47
C GLU A 223 -4.15 7.39 -2.28
N ASN A 224 -4.46 6.09 -2.23
CA ASN A 224 -5.28 5.47 -1.19
C ASN A 224 -4.93 3.99 -1.00
N SER A 225 -5.53 3.36 0.01
CA SER A 225 -5.32 1.96 0.39
C SER A 225 -5.61 0.99 -0.74
N GLU A 226 -6.71 1.18 -1.47
CA GLU A 226 -7.14 0.30 -2.56
C GLU A 226 -6.14 0.34 -3.72
N GLY A 227 -5.66 1.54 -4.07
CA GLY A 227 -4.64 1.74 -5.08
C GLY A 227 -3.31 1.10 -4.69
N LEU A 228 -2.88 1.25 -3.43
CA LEU A 228 -1.67 0.60 -2.93
C LEU A 228 -1.77 -0.93 -2.99
N LYS A 229 -2.90 -1.49 -2.54
CA LYS A 229 -3.14 -2.93 -2.59
C LYS A 229 -3.11 -3.46 -4.02
N LEU A 230 -3.82 -2.79 -4.92
CA LEU A 230 -3.83 -3.14 -6.34
C LEU A 230 -2.43 -3.06 -6.96
N ALA A 231 -1.64 -2.03 -6.63
CA ALA A 231 -0.27 -1.91 -7.08
C ALA A 231 0.58 -3.08 -6.59
N MET A 232 0.51 -3.45 -5.30
CA MET A 232 1.28 -4.58 -4.76
C MET A 232 0.89 -5.93 -5.38
N ASP A 233 -0.38 -6.12 -5.70
CA ASP A 233 -0.88 -7.35 -6.32
C ASP A 233 -0.43 -7.50 -7.79
N ASN A 234 -0.04 -6.39 -8.44
CA ASN A 234 0.29 -6.37 -9.87
C ASN A 234 1.73 -5.93 -10.21
N ILE A 235 2.48 -5.43 -9.23
CA ILE A 235 3.84 -4.91 -9.45
C ILE A 235 4.76 -6.01 -9.98
N SER A 236 5.47 -5.72 -11.06
CA SER A 236 6.46 -6.62 -11.63
C SER A 236 7.83 -6.43 -10.96
N LYS A 237 8.73 -7.38 -11.21
CA LYS A 237 10.13 -7.30 -10.75
C LYS A 237 10.77 -6.00 -11.26
N GLY A 238 11.42 -5.24 -10.40
CA GLY A 238 12.03 -3.95 -10.76
C GLY A 238 11.06 -2.77 -10.69
N GLY A 239 9.79 -3.01 -10.38
CA GLY A 239 8.77 -1.96 -10.33
C GLY A 239 8.91 -1.01 -9.14
N ILE A 240 8.29 0.15 -9.25
CA ILE A 240 8.30 1.24 -8.28
C ILE A 240 6.87 1.62 -7.93
N ILE A 241 6.57 1.78 -6.65
CA ILE A 241 5.30 2.26 -6.14
C ILE A 241 5.56 3.58 -5.40
N TYR A 242 5.14 4.69 -6.01
CA TYR A 242 5.13 6.01 -5.43
C TYR A 242 3.83 6.24 -4.67
N MET A 243 3.92 6.44 -3.36
CA MET A 243 2.79 6.74 -2.50
C MET A 243 2.70 8.26 -2.32
N LYS A 244 1.54 8.86 -2.63
CA LYS A 244 1.26 10.26 -2.29
C LYS A 244 1.15 10.45 -0.76
N ALA A 245 1.07 11.71 -0.34
CA ALA A 245 0.73 12.02 1.04
C ALA A 245 -0.69 11.53 1.34
N GLY A 246 -0.87 10.82 2.44
CA GLY A 246 -2.13 10.18 2.79
C GLY A 246 -1.97 9.12 3.88
N VAL A 247 -3.12 8.66 4.37
CA VAL A 247 -3.21 7.55 5.32
C VAL A 247 -3.72 6.31 4.58
N TYR A 248 -2.88 5.29 4.52
CA TYR A 248 -3.14 4.01 3.89
C TYR A 248 -3.50 3.01 5.00
N VAL A 249 -4.78 2.72 5.11
CA VAL A 249 -5.32 1.85 6.15
C VAL A 249 -5.44 0.42 5.61
N GLY A 250 -4.79 -0.53 6.26
CA GLY A 250 -4.89 -1.94 5.90
C GLY A 250 -3.64 -2.74 6.26
N GLU A 251 -3.69 -4.03 5.89
CA GLU A 251 -2.53 -4.91 5.86
C GLU A 251 -2.09 -5.03 4.40
N PHE A 252 -0.83 -4.71 4.13
CA PHE A 252 -0.28 -4.70 2.78
C PHE A 252 0.77 -5.80 2.62
N VAL A 253 0.73 -6.54 1.52
CA VAL A 253 1.66 -7.64 1.25
C VAL A 253 2.30 -7.44 -0.10
N LEU A 254 3.59 -7.11 -0.11
CA LEU A 254 4.41 -7.10 -1.31
C LEU A 254 4.98 -8.50 -1.55
N ARG A 255 4.70 -9.08 -2.72
CA ARG A 255 5.30 -10.34 -3.18
C ARG A 255 6.13 -10.07 -4.43
N GLY A 256 7.44 -10.01 -4.29
CA GLY A 256 8.29 -9.65 -5.40
C GLY A 256 9.74 -9.39 -4.99
N ASN A 257 10.59 -9.28 -6.01
CA ASN A 257 12.00 -8.93 -5.83
C ASN A 257 12.27 -7.63 -6.55
N GLU A 258 13.26 -6.88 -6.06
CA GLU A 258 13.73 -5.65 -6.72
C GLU A 258 12.62 -4.60 -6.86
N VAL A 259 11.62 -4.61 -5.98
CA VAL A 259 10.54 -3.61 -5.97
C VAL A 259 10.89 -2.46 -5.03
N THR A 260 10.62 -1.24 -5.46
CA THR A 260 10.78 -0.03 -4.64
C THR A 260 9.41 0.50 -4.21
N ILE A 261 9.23 0.79 -2.93
CA ILE A 261 8.08 1.52 -2.39
C ILE A 261 8.60 2.80 -1.75
N SER A 262 8.11 3.95 -2.19
CA SER A 262 8.53 5.25 -1.66
C SER A 262 7.33 6.09 -1.27
N GLY A 263 7.29 6.51 -0.01
CA GLY A 263 6.44 7.62 0.42
C GLY A 263 6.98 8.97 -0.03
N VAL A 264 6.17 10.02 0.14
CA VAL A 264 6.61 11.41 -0.08
C VAL A 264 7.60 11.82 1.01
N ARG A 265 7.21 11.57 2.26
CA ARG A 265 7.98 11.88 3.46
C ARG A 265 7.35 11.17 4.66
N VAL A 266 8.19 10.80 5.62
CA VAL A 266 7.74 10.46 6.99
C VAL A 266 6.85 11.57 7.56
N GLY A 267 5.75 11.17 8.22
CA GLY A 267 4.71 12.06 8.74
C GLY A 267 3.66 12.52 7.72
N LEU A 268 3.89 12.31 6.42
CA LEU A 268 2.92 12.63 5.36
C LEU A 268 2.36 11.38 4.69
N THR A 269 3.19 10.34 4.53
CA THR A 269 2.76 9.03 4.03
C THR A 269 2.72 8.05 5.20
N ILE A 270 1.52 7.65 5.60
CA ILE A 270 1.30 6.83 6.80
C ILE A 270 0.62 5.53 6.42
N ILE A 271 1.21 4.39 6.77
CA ILE A 271 0.55 3.08 6.75
C ILE A 271 0.01 2.80 8.15
N LYS A 272 -1.32 2.76 8.27
CA LYS A 272 -2.02 2.44 9.52
C LYS A 272 -2.55 1.01 9.47
N CYS A 273 -2.02 0.15 10.32
CA CYS A 273 -2.56 -1.20 10.47
C CYS A 273 -3.94 -1.13 11.13
N LEU A 274 -4.88 -1.96 10.68
CA LEU A 274 -6.19 -2.06 11.32
C LEU A 274 -6.01 -2.63 12.73
N GLU A 275 -6.34 -1.83 13.74
CA GLU A 275 -6.49 -2.32 15.10
C GLU A 275 -7.74 -3.21 15.10
N LYS A 276 -7.57 -4.52 15.25
CA LYS A 276 -8.71 -5.41 15.53
C LYS A 276 -9.20 -5.08 16.92
N ASP A 277 -10.35 -4.41 17.02
CA ASP A 277 -11.08 -3.99 18.24
C ASP A 277 -10.53 -4.65 19.52
N GLY A 278 -9.40 -4.11 19.99
CA GLY A 278 -8.70 -4.62 21.15
C GLY A 278 -9.33 -3.99 22.37
N THR A 279 -9.76 -4.79 23.33
CA THR A 279 -10.28 -4.23 24.58
C THR A 279 -9.12 -3.60 25.36
N PHE A 280 -9.14 -2.28 25.54
CA PHE A 280 -8.14 -1.57 26.35
C PHE A 280 -8.31 -1.93 27.83
N ILE A 281 -7.42 -2.75 28.39
CA ILE A 281 -7.34 -2.95 29.84
C ILE A 281 -6.32 -1.96 30.40
N ARG A 282 -6.77 -0.75 30.71
CA ARG A 282 -5.96 0.27 31.37
C ARG A 282 -5.81 -0.08 32.86
N ARG A 283 -4.73 -0.75 33.26
CA ARG A 283 -4.31 -0.82 34.66
C ARG A 283 -3.15 0.16 34.91
N THR A 284 -3.34 1.04 35.90
CA THR A 284 -2.31 1.85 36.58
C THR A 284 -1.48 2.84 35.75
N GLY A 285 -2.14 3.75 35.01
CA GLY A 285 -1.48 4.94 34.43
C GLY A 285 -0.61 4.69 33.18
N VAL A 286 -0.16 3.46 32.97
CA VAL A 286 0.46 2.98 31.73
C VAL A 286 -0.61 2.16 31.00
N ALA A 287 -1.10 2.66 29.87
CA ALA A 287 -2.10 1.94 29.09
C ALA A 287 -1.43 0.73 28.41
N PHE A 288 -1.65 -0.47 28.96
CA PHE A 288 -1.28 -1.70 28.28
C PHE A 288 -2.43 -2.19 27.42
N MET A 289 -2.12 -2.48 26.17
CA MET A 289 -3.05 -3.08 25.24
C MET A 289 -2.67 -4.55 25.10
N MET A 290 -3.45 -5.43 25.72
CA MET A 290 -3.31 -6.87 25.56
C MET A 290 -4.19 -7.28 24.38
N HIS A 291 -3.62 -7.28 23.17
CA HIS A 291 -4.35 -7.71 21.97
C HIS A 291 -4.54 -9.24 21.99
N VAL A 292 -5.79 -9.67 22.13
CA VAL A 292 -6.20 -11.07 21.94
C VAL A 292 -6.90 -11.17 20.59
N GLY A 293 -6.13 -11.19 19.48
CA GLY A 293 -6.72 -11.41 18.16
C GLY A 293 -5.85 -10.93 16.99
N GLY A 294 -5.44 -11.89 16.15
CA GLY A 294 -4.87 -11.70 14.80
C GLY A 294 -3.57 -10.89 14.70
N PHE A 295 -2.48 -11.55 14.29
CA PHE A 295 -1.18 -10.91 14.01
C PHE A 295 -1.22 -10.06 12.72
N GLY A 296 -1.86 -8.89 12.79
CA GLY A 296 -1.88 -7.94 11.68
C GLY A 296 -0.56 -7.20 11.55
N CYS A 297 -0.06 -7.08 10.32
CA CYS A 297 1.14 -6.31 10.01
C CYS A 297 0.82 -5.18 9.03
N GLY A 298 1.40 -3.99 9.24
CA GLY A 298 1.23 -2.86 8.33
C GLY A 298 1.73 -3.19 6.92
N LEU A 299 3.00 -3.61 6.81
CA LEU A 299 3.60 -4.06 5.56
C LEU A 299 4.36 -5.37 5.73
N LYS A 300 3.99 -6.38 4.94
CA LYS A 300 4.74 -7.62 4.77
C LYS A 300 5.44 -7.63 3.43
N VAL A 301 6.77 -7.80 3.44
CA VAL A 301 7.58 -7.91 2.23
C VAL A 301 8.09 -9.34 2.11
N ILE A 302 7.70 -10.02 1.03
CA ILE A 302 8.13 -11.37 0.70
C ILE A 302 8.92 -11.32 -0.60
N GLY A 303 10.24 -11.47 -0.45
CA GLY A 303 11.22 -11.45 -1.53
C GLY A 303 12.45 -10.62 -1.16
N SER A 304 13.36 -10.51 -2.11
CA SER A 304 14.72 -10.01 -1.91
C SER A 304 14.97 -8.74 -2.71
N ARG A 305 15.95 -7.95 -2.27
CA ARG A 305 16.38 -6.71 -2.94
C ARG A 305 15.29 -5.64 -3.09
N ASN A 306 14.26 -5.68 -2.24
CA ASN A 306 13.23 -4.64 -2.23
C ASN A 306 13.72 -3.42 -1.43
N THR A 307 13.19 -2.25 -1.76
CA THR A 307 13.52 -0.98 -1.10
C THR A 307 12.24 -0.34 -0.59
N VAL A 308 12.19 0.06 0.69
CA VAL A 308 11.05 0.76 1.30
C VAL A 308 11.55 2.01 2.01
N THR A 309 11.05 3.18 1.61
CA THR A 309 11.53 4.47 2.14
C THR A 309 10.43 5.47 2.42
N ASN A 310 10.71 6.40 3.35
CA ASN A 310 9.93 7.61 3.59
C ASN A 310 8.48 7.36 4.05
N ILE A 311 8.26 6.32 4.86
CA ILE A 311 6.93 5.90 5.32
C ILE A 311 6.89 5.86 6.84
N GLU A 312 5.80 6.36 7.41
CA GLU A 312 5.45 6.15 8.82
C GLU A 312 4.52 4.94 8.95
N PHE A 313 4.79 4.06 9.89
CA PHE A 313 3.95 2.92 10.25
C PHE A 313 3.34 3.14 11.64
N HIS A 314 2.04 2.87 11.74
CA HIS A 314 1.30 3.05 12.99
C HIS A 314 0.39 1.86 13.30
N GLY A 315 0.47 1.38 14.54
CA GLY A 315 -0.42 0.34 15.06
C GLY A 315 -0.06 -1.09 14.60
N GLY A 316 -0.95 -2.03 14.93
CA GLY A 316 -0.82 -3.44 14.58
C GLY A 316 -0.02 -4.28 15.57
N ASP A 317 0.11 -5.56 15.26
CA ASP A 317 0.95 -6.49 16.01
C ASP A 317 2.43 -6.32 15.62
N LYS A 318 2.66 -6.17 14.32
CA LYS A 318 3.92 -5.74 13.73
C LYS A 318 3.72 -4.53 12.83
N ASN A 319 4.68 -3.61 12.76
CA ASN A 319 4.62 -2.59 11.70
C ASN A 319 5.10 -3.16 10.37
N VAL A 320 6.26 -3.84 10.37
CA VAL A 320 6.92 -4.36 9.17
C VAL A 320 7.40 -5.81 9.39
N ASP A 321 7.11 -6.69 8.44
CA ASP A 321 7.53 -8.10 8.41
C ASP A 321 8.31 -8.37 7.11
N ILE A 322 9.61 -8.62 7.20
CA ILE A 322 10.52 -8.81 6.06
C ILE A 322 10.89 -10.29 5.98
N ILE A 323 10.59 -10.91 4.84
CA ILE A 323 10.97 -12.29 4.52
C ILE A 323 11.74 -12.29 3.21
N GLY A 324 13.07 -12.40 3.30
CA GLY A 324 13.97 -12.39 2.17
C GLY A 324 15.26 -11.63 2.44
N ASP A 325 16.12 -11.57 1.43
CA ASP A 325 17.50 -11.12 1.57
C ASP A 325 17.75 -9.77 0.90
N ALA A 326 18.77 -9.06 1.36
CA ALA A 326 19.27 -7.85 0.71
C ALA A 326 18.23 -6.75 0.51
N ASN A 327 17.18 -6.69 1.35
CA ASN A 327 16.21 -5.61 1.33
C ASN A 327 16.76 -4.36 2.04
N VAL A 328 16.28 -3.19 1.65
CA VAL A 328 16.67 -1.89 2.20
C VAL A 328 15.44 -1.18 2.77
N PHE A 329 15.49 -0.81 4.03
CA PHE A 329 14.44 -0.06 4.72
C PHE A 329 15.06 1.18 5.34
N GLU A 330 14.68 2.35 4.86
CA GLU A 330 15.34 3.61 5.21
C GLU A 330 14.35 4.75 5.47
N ASN A 331 14.70 5.63 6.41
CA ASN A 331 13.92 6.81 6.78
C ASN A 331 12.47 6.45 7.13
N LEU A 332 12.32 5.69 8.23
CA LEU A 332 11.04 5.18 8.69
C LEU A 332 10.74 5.64 10.11
N THR A 333 9.48 5.97 10.38
CA THR A 333 8.99 6.11 11.76
C THR A 333 8.02 5.00 12.05
N LEU A 334 8.22 4.30 13.16
CA LEU A 334 7.38 3.21 13.60
C LEU A 334 6.80 3.56 14.96
N SER A 335 5.50 3.33 15.15
CA SER A 335 4.85 3.61 16.42
C SER A 335 3.72 2.65 16.77
N SER A 336 3.50 2.50 18.08
CA SER A 336 2.30 1.87 18.63
C SER A 336 2.10 0.40 18.23
N ALA A 337 3.18 -0.35 17.99
CA ALA A 337 3.14 -1.79 17.76
C ALA A 337 3.31 -2.55 19.07
N PHE A 338 2.19 -2.96 19.66
CA PHE A 338 2.16 -3.47 21.04
C PHE A 338 2.23 -4.99 21.16
N GLY A 339 1.82 -5.72 20.13
CA GLY A 339 1.77 -7.18 20.20
C GLY A 339 3.17 -7.79 20.13
N VAL A 340 3.83 -7.64 18.98
CA VAL A 340 5.10 -8.30 18.69
C VAL A 340 6.25 -7.31 18.46
N GLY A 341 6.10 -6.26 17.64
CA GLY A 341 7.15 -5.24 17.49
C GLY A 341 7.10 -4.32 16.27
N GLY A 342 8.18 -3.57 16.02
CA GLY A 342 8.32 -2.68 14.87
C GLY A 342 8.67 -3.45 13.60
N ILE A 343 9.96 -3.77 13.42
CA ILE A 343 10.48 -4.47 12.23
C ILE A 343 10.90 -5.90 12.61
N TRP A 344 10.39 -6.87 11.87
CA TRP A 344 10.77 -8.29 11.98
C TRP A 344 11.45 -8.75 10.71
N ILE A 345 12.60 -9.41 10.85
CA ILE A 345 13.44 -9.78 9.70
C ILE A 345 13.73 -11.26 9.75
N GLN A 346 13.35 -11.95 8.67
CA GLN A 346 13.73 -13.30 8.34
C GLN A 346 14.50 -13.29 7.01
N GLY A 347 15.82 -13.23 7.11
CA GLY A 347 16.71 -13.21 5.95
C GLY A 347 18.01 -12.50 6.22
N SER A 348 18.92 -12.55 5.25
CA SER A 348 20.29 -12.10 5.38
C SER A 348 20.60 -10.88 4.52
N ASN A 349 21.67 -10.17 4.87
CA ASN A 349 22.17 -9.01 4.12
C ASN A 349 21.19 -7.82 4.01
N ASN A 350 20.14 -7.76 4.83
CA ASN A 350 19.21 -6.63 4.83
C ASN A 350 19.86 -5.40 5.48
N THR A 351 19.50 -4.20 5.01
CA THR A 351 19.94 -2.92 5.56
C THR A 351 18.75 -2.15 6.12
N ILE A 352 18.83 -1.81 7.40
CA ILE A 352 17.86 -0.97 8.10
C ILE A 352 18.57 0.31 8.57
N SER A 353 18.15 1.46 8.08
CA SER A 353 18.77 2.75 8.40
C SER A 353 17.76 3.84 8.71
N GLU A 354 18.18 4.82 9.52
CA GLU A 354 17.40 6.05 9.77
C GLU A 354 15.98 5.74 10.28
N VAL A 355 15.90 4.91 11.32
CA VAL A 355 14.64 4.45 11.89
C VAL A 355 14.36 5.15 13.21
N GLU A 356 13.15 5.68 13.37
CA GLU A 356 12.64 6.19 14.62
C GLU A 356 11.58 5.24 15.19
N LEU A 357 11.76 4.82 16.44
CA LEU A 357 10.87 3.88 17.15
C LEU A 357 10.15 4.61 18.29
N ARG A 358 8.82 4.52 18.38
CA ARG A 358 8.04 5.19 19.44
C ARG A 358 7.01 4.26 20.10
N ASN A 359 7.14 4.03 21.40
CA ASN A 359 6.17 3.25 22.19
C ASN A 359 5.91 1.87 21.57
N ILE A 360 6.99 1.13 21.28
CA ILE A 360 6.95 -0.20 20.69
C ILE A 360 7.45 -1.21 21.71
N ARG A 361 6.91 -2.43 21.67
CA ARG A 361 7.45 -3.53 22.47
C ARG A 361 8.87 -3.90 22.01
N THR A 362 9.02 -4.57 20.87
CA THR A 362 10.33 -4.90 20.28
C THR A 362 10.57 -4.01 19.08
N GLY A 363 11.57 -3.13 19.08
CA GLY A 363 11.87 -2.21 17.98
C GLY A 363 12.21 -2.93 16.68
N ILE A 364 13.39 -3.56 16.63
CA ILE A 364 13.86 -4.34 15.48
C ILE A 364 14.27 -5.74 15.95
N CYS A 365 13.78 -6.79 15.28
CA CYS A 365 14.04 -8.19 15.62
C CYS A 365 14.60 -8.94 14.41
N LEU A 366 15.84 -9.43 14.51
CA LEU A 366 16.42 -10.38 13.56
C LEU A 366 16.14 -11.80 14.04
N LEU A 367 15.41 -12.59 13.25
CA LEU A 367 15.06 -13.96 13.56
C LEU A 367 16.25 -14.93 13.38
N PRO A 368 16.16 -16.17 13.89
CA PRO A 368 17.19 -17.17 13.67
C PRO A 368 17.56 -17.31 12.18
N ASN A 369 18.85 -17.50 11.90
CA ASN A 369 19.44 -17.54 10.55
C ASN A 369 19.34 -16.23 9.74
N SER A 370 19.06 -15.09 10.39
CA SER A 370 19.13 -13.77 9.77
C SER A 370 20.52 -13.18 9.95
N ASP A 371 21.42 -13.48 9.01
CA ASP A 371 22.85 -13.20 9.13
C ASP A 371 23.29 -12.00 8.28
N HIS A 372 24.44 -11.41 8.60
CA HIS A 372 25.04 -10.34 7.80
C HIS A 372 24.14 -9.10 7.59
N ASN A 373 23.14 -8.87 8.43
CA ASN A 373 22.29 -7.69 8.35
C ASN A 373 23.01 -6.47 8.94
N LYS A 374 22.67 -5.28 8.42
CA LYS A 374 23.18 -4.00 8.89
C LYS A 374 22.03 -3.16 9.45
N ILE A 375 22.15 -2.74 10.70
CA ILE A 375 21.20 -1.86 11.38
C ILE A 375 21.95 -0.60 11.81
N SER A 376 21.47 0.58 11.41
CA SER A 376 22.18 1.83 11.68
C SER A 376 21.26 3.03 11.91
N ASN A 377 21.74 4.03 12.65
CA ASN A 377 21.05 5.30 12.87
C ASN A 377 19.62 5.11 13.39
N VAL A 378 19.48 4.28 14.42
CA VAL A 378 18.18 3.98 15.04
C VAL A 378 18.01 4.86 16.27
N THR A 379 16.91 5.59 16.33
CA THR A 379 16.50 6.33 17.53
C THR A 379 15.24 5.71 18.09
N GLY A 380 15.09 5.70 19.42
CA GLY A 380 13.89 5.12 20.02
C GLY A 380 13.56 5.68 21.40
N THR A 381 12.27 5.87 21.66
CA THR A 381 11.74 6.30 22.96
C THR A 381 10.71 5.32 23.50
N ASN A 382 10.86 4.93 24.77
CA ASN A 382 9.96 4.03 25.50
C ASN A 382 9.77 2.69 24.79
N ILE A 383 10.89 2.02 24.51
CA ILE A 383 10.92 0.72 23.83
C ILE A 383 11.27 -0.36 24.85
N GLN A 384 10.50 -1.46 24.89
CA GLN A 384 10.82 -2.57 25.78
C GLN A 384 12.15 -3.22 25.40
N GLU A 385 12.27 -3.58 24.13
CA GLU A 385 13.48 -4.14 23.55
C GLU A 385 13.85 -3.37 22.28
N GLY A 386 14.94 -2.60 22.31
CA GLY A 386 15.32 -1.77 21.16
C GLY A 386 15.65 -2.59 19.92
N VAL A 387 16.73 -3.37 19.99
CA VAL A 387 17.15 -4.28 18.91
C VAL A 387 17.44 -5.67 19.48
N ARG A 388 16.76 -6.69 18.97
CA ARG A 388 16.98 -8.10 19.32
C ARG A 388 17.60 -8.86 18.15
N ILE A 389 18.65 -9.64 18.40
CA ILE A 389 19.36 -10.41 17.38
C ILE A 389 19.39 -11.90 17.73
N HIS A 390 18.96 -12.74 16.79
CA HIS A 390 19.12 -14.19 16.86
C HIS A 390 20.10 -14.78 15.83
N GLY A 391 20.58 -13.98 14.87
CA GLY A 391 21.51 -14.41 13.81
C GLY A 391 22.98 -14.07 14.08
N SER A 392 23.84 -14.37 13.11
CA SER A 392 25.29 -14.21 13.17
C SER A 392 25.81 -13.14 12.22
N PHE A 393 27.02 -12.63 12.48
CA PHE A 393 27.71 -11.66 11.62
C PHE A 393 26.93 -10.36 11.35
N ASN A 394 25.96 -10.01 12.20
CA ASN A 394 25.18 -8.79 12.07
C ASN A 394 25.97 -7.58 12.60
N ARG A 395 25.69 -6.40 12.05
CA ARG A 395 26.38 -5.16 12.40
C ARG A 395 25.39 -4.07 12.82
N LEU A 396 25.54 -3.57 14.04
CA LEU A 396 24.75 -2.48 14.60
C LEU A 396 25.64 -1.24 14.76
N SER A 397 25.14 -0.07 14.38
CA SER A 397 25.85 1.20 14.55
C SER A 397 24.92 2.35 14.89
N ASN A 398 25.36 3.29 15.74
CA ASN A 398 24.63 4.53 16.04
C ASN A 398 23.17 4.26 16.51
N ILE A 399 23.03 3.49 17.59
CA ILE A 399 21.73 3.15 18.17
C ILE A 399 21.52 4.03 19.41
N ASN A 400 20.52 4.92 19.40
CA ASN A 400 20.20 5.82 20.51
C ASN A 400 18.82 5.52 21.08
N LEU A 401 18.76 4.99 22.30
CA LEU A 401 17.53 4.58 22.95
C LEU A 401 17.34 5.33 24.26
N ARG A 402 16.12 5.81 24.50
CA ARG A 402 15.78 6.59 25.68
C ARG A 402 14.51 6.07 26.34
N ILE A 403 14.53 6.03 27.67
CA ILE A 403 13.36 5.74 28.49
C ILE A 403 12.92 7.03 29.17
N ASP A 404 11.73 7.49 28.83
CA ASP A 404 11.13 8.73 29.34
C ASP A 404 10.01 8.48 30.34
N CYS A 405 9.52 7.26 30.45
CA CYS A 405 8.50 6.86 31.42
C CYS A 405 8.91 5.59 32.16
N GLU A 406 8.39 5.43 33.39
CA GLU A 406 8.56 4.19 34.13
C GLU A 406 7.72 3.09 33.45
N LEU A 407 8.43 2.14 32.83
CA LEU A 407 7.86 0.94 32.27
C LEU A 407 7.90 -0.15 33.34
N GLY A 408 6.76 -0.78 33.64
CA GLY A 408 6.65 -1.79 34.70
C GLY A 408 7.26 -3.15 34.36
N TYR A 409 8.30 -3.20 33.52
CA TYR A 409 8.89 -4.42 33.00
C TYR A 409 10.37 -4.24 32.68
N ALA A 410 11.13 -5.32 32.66
CA ALA A 410 12.54 -5.33 32.28
C ALA A 410 12.73 -4.81 30.85
N LEU A 411 13.70 -3.92 30.67
CA LEU A 411 14.01 -3.24 29.41
C LEU A 411 15.37 -3.68 28.90
N LYS A 412 15.50 -3.85 27.58
CA LYS A 412 16.76 -4.20 26.93
C LYS A 412 17.01 -3.25 25.77
N GLY A 413 18.11 -2.49 25.80
CA GLY A 413 18.45 -1.62 24.67
C GLY A 413 18.80 -2.46 23.43
N VAL A 414 19.90 -3.20 23.51
CA VAL A 414 20.30 -4.18 22.50
C VAL A 414 20.44 -5.56 23.16
N TYR A 415 19.79 -6.57 22.61
CA TYR A 415 19.81 -7.94 23.11
C TYR A 415 20.29 -8.92 22.04
N LEU A 416 21.50 -9.45 22.22
CA LEU A 416 22.06 -10.51 21.41
C LEU A 416 21.64 -11.85 22.02
N SER A 417 20.54 -12.43 21.56
CA SER A 417 19.95 -13.61 22.19
C SER A 417 20.62 -14.92 21.76
N THR A 418 20.97 -15.04 20.48
CA THR A 418 21.60 -16.25 19.89
C THR A 418 22.46 -15.82 18.69
N GLY A 419 23.09 -16.79 18.01
CA GLY A 419 24.00 -16.53 16.88
C GLY A 419 25.42 -16.25 17.35
N SER A 420 26.31 -15.75 16.48
CA SER A 420 27.71 -15.49 16.84
C SER A 420 28.34 -14.39 15.98
N ASN A 421 29.52 -13.89 16.37
CA ASN A 421 30.32 -12.97 15.55
C ASN A 421 29.58 -11.65 15.21
N ASN A 422 28.69 -11.20 16.09
CA ASN A 422 27.95 -9.95 15.91
C ASN A 422 28.83 -8.76 16.34
N THR A 423 28.68 -7.61 15.68
CA THR A 423 29.39 -6.37 16.00
C THR A 423 28.41 -5.26 16.36
N ILE A 424 28.63 -4.61 17.50
CA ILE A 424 27.85 -3.49 18.00
C ILE A 424 28.80 -2.29 18.16
N ASN A 425 28.50 -1.16 17.52
CA ASN A 425 29.28 0.06 17.65
C ASN A 425 28.37 1.25 17.98
N GLY A 426 28.75 2.11 18.93
CA GLY A 426 28.07 3.40 19.09
C GLY A 426 26.62 3.28 19.60
N VAL A 427 26.39 2.42 20.59
CA VAL A 427 25.09 2.34 21.29
C VAL A 427 25.07 3.33 22.45
N GLU A 428 24.07 4.19 22.48
CA GLU A 428 23.77 5.08 23.59
C GLU A 428 22.38 4.75 24.16
N CYS A 429 22.32 4.43 25.44
CA CYS A 429 21.05 4.15 26.11
C CYS A 429 20.92 5.02 27.36
N SER A 430 19.85 5.81 27.45
CA SER A 430 19.59 6.73 28.55
C SER A 430 18.30 6.38 29.29
N GLY A 431 18.30 6.54 30.62
CA GLY A 431 17.17 6.18 31.50
C GLY A 431 17.10 4.70 31.92
N TYR A 432 18.03 3.85 31.48
CA TYR A 432 18.12 2.45 31.90
C TYR A 432 18.65 2.38 33.34
N ARG A 433 17.91 1.69 34.23
CA ARG A 433 18.22 1.54 35.66
C ARG A 433 18.13 0.08 36.10
N ARG A 434 19.18 -0.42 36.74
CA ARG A 434 19.32 -1.81 37.19
C ARG A 434 18.30 -2.19 38.25
N GLN A 435 17.91 -1.24 39.11
CA GLN A 435 16.87 -1.43 40.13
C GLN A 435 15.54 -1.91 39.52
N GLN A 436 15.34 -1.70 38.21
CA GLN A 436 14.17 -2.11 37.45
C GLN A 436 14.46 -3.25 36.46
N ASP A 437 15.63 -3.90 36.60
CA ASP A 437 16.12 -4.94 35.67
C ASP A 437 16.26 -4.45 34.22
N HIS A 438 16.63 -3.17 34.06
CA HIS A 438 16.92 -2.60 32.75
C HIS A 438 18.38 -2.84 32.38
N TRP A 439 18.60 -3.26 31.13
CA TRP A 439 19.91 -3.50 30.56
C TRP A 439 20.06 -2.71 29.27
N GLY A 440 21.15 -1.96 29.18
CA GLY A 440 21.56 -1.30 27.96
C GLY A 440 21.89 -2.25 26.84
N VAL A 441 22.84 -3.14 27.11
CA VAL A 441 23.31 -4.18 26.19
C VAL A 441 23.35 -5.50 26.94
N VAL A 442 22.76 -6.53 26.35
CA VAL A 442 22.82 -7.92 26.83
C VAL A 442 23.49 -8.78 25.77
N ILE A 443 24.60 -9.41 26.14
CA ILE A 443 25.42 -10.26 25.27
C ILE A 443 25.18 -11.72 25.67
N ASN A 444 24.27 -12.41 24.97
CA ASN A 444 24.02 -13.85 25.08
C ASN A 444 24.41 -14.58 23.78
N SER A 445 25.48 -14.11 23.12
CA SER A 445 25.95 -14.61 21.83
C SER A 445 27.48 -14.61 21.80
N PRO A 446 28.14 -15.72 21.43
CA PRO A 446 29.59 -15.83 21.47
C PRO A 446 30.29 -15.02 20.37
N ASN A 447 31.57 -14.73 20.59
CA ASN A 447 32.44 -13.99 19.68
C ASN A 447 31.88 -12.61 19.30
N THR A 448 31.09 -12.01 20.18
CA THR A 448 30.49 -10.68 19.96
C THR A 448 31.54 -9.60 20.20
N THR A 449 31.56 -8.57 19.35
CA THR A 449 32.31 -7.33 19.61
C THR A 449 31.36 -6.19 19.96
N VAL A 450 31.58 -5.50 21.07
CA VAL A 450 30.86 -4.29 21.48
C VAL A 450 31.84 -3.16 21.68
N GLU A 451 31.68 -2.07 20.93
CA GLU A 451 32.67 -0.98 20.91
C GLU A 451 32.07 0.43 20.92
N ASN A 452 32.78 1.37 21.55
CA ASN A 452 32.45 2.80 21.54
C ASN A 452 31.03 3.12 22.05
N CYS A 453 30.54 2.37 23.04
CA CYS A 453 29.16 2.47 23.55
C CYS A 453 29.06 3.26 24.86
N ARG A 454 27.94 3.96 25.05
CA ARG A 454 27.46 4.52 26.33
C ARG A 454 26.11 3.89 26.66
N CYS A 455 26.11 2.58 26.85
CA CYS A 455 24.87 1.81 26.87
C CYS A 455 24.14 1.78 28.22
N GLY A 456 24.64 2.39 29.29
CA GLY A 456 24.08 2.08 30.62
C GLY A 456 24.44 0.64 31.02
N PRO A 457 23.67 -0.03 31.90
CA PRO A 457 24.02 -1.36 32.40
C PRO A 457 24.32 -2.37 31.29
N LEU A 458 25.38 -3.16 31.43
CA LEU A 458 25.77 -4.19 30.46
C LEU A 458 25.85 -5.56 31.13
N LEU A 459 25.19 -6.55 30.54
CA LEU A 459 25.21 -7.95 30.98
C LEU A 459 25.87 -8.83 29.90
N VAL A 460 26.87 -9.61 30.29
CA VAL A 460 27.35 -10.76 29.53
C VAL A 460 26.69 -12.00 30.13
N ASP A 461 25.78 -12.61 29.38
CA ASP A 461 24.96 -13.74 29.83
C ASP A 461 25.61 -15.08 29.42
N GLU A 462 24.96 -16.21 29.73
CA GLU A 462 25.49 -17.57 29.58
C GLU A 462 26.10 -17.91 28.20
N GLY A 463 25.58 -17.34 27.11
CA GLY A 463 26.07 -17.51 25.75
C GLY A 463 27.16 -16.54 25.33
N GLY A 464 27.51 -15.53 26.14
CA GLY A 464 28.42 -14.44 25.80
C GLY A 464 29.92 -14.77 25.74
N ASN A 465 30.28 -16.03 25.49
CA ASN A 465 31.68 -16.50 25.47
C ASN A 465 32.53 -15.76 24.41
N ASN A 466 33.80 -15.46 24.72
CA ASN A 466 34.73 -14.73 23.84
C ASN A 466 34.23 -13.34 23.42
N ALA A 467 33.40 -12.67 24.22
CA ALA A 467 33.02 -11.30 23.92
C ALA A 467 34.23 -10.36 24.02
N THR A 468 34.33 -9.43 23.07
CA THR A 468 35.32 -8.35 23.05
C THR A 468 34.63 -7.02 23.25
N ILE A 469 34.99 -6.30 24.31
CA ILE A 469 34.31 -5.07 24.74
C ILE A 469 35.34 -3.95 24.80
N VAL A 470 35.20 -2.92 23.97
CA VAL A 470 36.23 -1.90 23.73
C VAL A 470 35.66 -0.49 23.84
N ASN A 471 36.24 0.40 24.66
CA ASN A 471 35.79 1.78 24.83
C ASN A 471 34.30 1.89 25.24
N VAL A 472 33.84 1.05 26.17
CA VAL A 472 32.43 1.01 26.60
C VAL A 472 32.25 1.63 27.99
N HIS A 473 31.26 2.52 28.12
CA HIS A 473 30.79 3.05 29.39
C HIS A 473 29.48 2.36 29.81
N CYS A 474 29.57 1.42 30.75
CA CYS A 474 28.49 0.52 31.17
C CYS A 474 27.53 1.13 32.22
N GLY A 475 27.42 2.46 32.30
CA GLY A 475 26.54 3.13 33.27
C GLY A 475 26.81 2.66 34.69
N GLU A 476 25.78 2.23 35.42
CA GLU A 476 25.93 1.83 36.83
C GLU A 476 26.51 0.41 37.02
N LEU A 477 26.38 -0.51 36.06
CA LEU A 477 26.69 -1.93 36.27
C LEU A 477 27.26 -2.60 35.02
N PHE A 478 28.34 -3.34 35.22
CA PHE A 478 28.83 -4.35 34.28
C PHE A 478 28.77 -5.71 34.99
N GLN A 479 28.01 -6.65 34.45
CA GLN A 479 27.81 -7.98 35.03
C GLN A 479 28.19 -9.07 34.04
N VAL A 480 28.85 -10.12 34.52
CA VAL A 480 29.14 -11.35 33.77
C VAL A 480 28.49 -12.52 34.50
N HIS A 481 27.69 -13.31 33.80
CA HIS A 481 27.03 -14.48 34.37
C HIS A 481 28.06 -15.58 34.70
N ASN A 482 27.85 -16.32 35.78
CA ASN A 482 28.81 -17.32 36.29
C ASN A 482 28.98 -18.54 35.38
N THR A 483 28.09 -18.74 34.40
CA THR A 483 28.16 -19.83 33.42
C THR A 483 29.01 -19.49 32.19
N VAL A 484 29.48 -18.25 32.06
CA VAL A 484 30.43 -17.85 31.00
C VAL A 484 31.77 -18.53 31.27
N LYS A 485 32.17 -19.46 30.40
CA LYS A 485 33.34 -20.32 30.60
C LYS A 485 34.60 -19.80 29.93
N GLU A 486 34.45 -18.95 28.91
CA GLU A 486 35.56 -18.50 28.07
C GLU A 486 35.89 -17.02 28.32
N ASN A 487 37.05 -16.58 27.82
CA ASN A 487 37.63 -15.29 28.18
C ASN A 487 36.79 -14.12 27.64
N ILE A 488 36.51 -13.13 28.48
CA ILE A 488 35.95 -11.84 28.08
C ILE A 488 37.09 -10.82 27.98
N ASN A 489 37.25 -10.21 26.80
CA ASN A 489 38.31 -9.23 26.56
C ASN A 489 37.77 -7.82 26.78
N LEU A 490 38.25 -7.12 27.81
CA LEU A 490 37.87 -5.74 28.12
C LEU A 490 39.02 -4.77 27.82
N THR A 491 38.76 -3.72 27.04
CA THR A 491 39.73 -2.68 26.72
C THR A 491 39.11 -1.30 26.92
N ASN A 492 39.66 -0.49 27.83
CA ASN A 492 39.19 0.88 28.09
C ASN A 492 37.68 0.98 28.45
N CYS A 493 37.19 0.04 29.26
CA CYS A 493 35.81 0.03 29.74
C CYS A 493 35.68 0.75 31.08
N THR A 494 34.56 1.45 31.31
CA THR A 494 34.31 2.22 32.53
C THR A 494 32.88 2.06 33.05
N THR A 495 32.69 2.29 34.34
CA THR A 495 31.39 2.34 35.04
C THR A 495 31.28 3.66 35.82
N THR A 496 30.04 4.09 36.12
CA THR A 496 29.69 5.33 36.83
C THR A 496 29.86 5.18 38.33
N LEU A 497 29.60 3.98 38.87
CA LEU A 497 30.05 3.62 40.21
C LEU A 497 31.58 3.66 40.17
N ARG A 498 32.16 4.69 40.79
CA ARG A 498 33.59 5.09 40.73
C ARG A 498 34.58 4.03 41.25
N GLU A 499 34.14 2.81 41.47
CA GLU A 499 35.02 1.69 41.71
C GLU A 499 35.55 1.22 40.35
N LYS A 500 36.68 1.82 39.95
CA LYS A 500 37.44 1.40 38.77
C LYS A 500 37.87 -0.05 38.96
N PHE A 501 37.29 -0.96 38.20
CA PHE A 501 37.71 -2.35 38.14
C PHE A 501 38.28 -2.62 36.74
N THR A 502 39.54 -3.05 36.69
CA THR A 502 40.09 -3.73 35.50
C THR A 502 39.84 -5.21 35.72
N VAL A 503 38.82 -5.76 35.08
CA VAL A 503 38.52 -7.19 35.15
C VAL A 503 39.29 -7.89 34.04
N THR A 504 40.32 -8.67 34.39
CA THR A 504 40.99 -9.56 33.45
C THR A 504 40.63 -10.98 33.83
N ILE A 505 39.88 -11.67 32.97
CA ILE A 505 39.53 -13.08 33.16
C ILE A 505 40.60 -13.90 32.44
N VAL A 506 41.49 -14.57 33.19
CA VAL A 506 42.44 -15.54 32.64
C VAL A 506 42.25 -16.83 33.41
N LYS A 507 41.72 -17.87 32.74
CA LYS A 507 41.62 -19.28 33.21
C LYS A 507 41.52 -19.46 34.75
N ASP A 508 40.29 -19.65 35.21
CA ASP A 508 39.91 -20.07 36.56
C ASP A 508 40.16 -19.08 37.72
N GLU A 509 40.73 -17.89 37.46
CA GLU A 509 40.81 -16.81 38.45
C GLU A 509 40.31 -15.48 37.86
N MET A 510 39.26 -14.90 38.47
CA MET A 510 38.81 -13.55 38.16
C MET A 510 39.64 -12.57 38.99
N THR A 511 40.71 -12.06 38.40
CA THR A 511 41.54 -11.05 39.05
C THR A 511 41.08 -9.66 38.66
N VAL A 512 40.64 -8.89 39.65
CA VAL A 512 40.31 -7.49 39.45
C VAL A 512 41.42 -6.63 40.00
N THR A 513 42.13 -5.94 39.10
CA THR A 513 43.22 -5.06 39.49
C THR A 513 42.74 -3.62 39.52
N LYS A 514 42.91 -2.99 40.68
CA LYS A 514 42.68 -1.56 40.87
C LYS A 514 44.01 -0.84 40.67
N PRO A 515 44.17 -0.01 39.63
CA PRO A 515 45.39 0.78 39.48
C PRO A 515 45.52 1.74 40.66
N HIS A 516 46.68 1.69 41.33
CA HIS A 516 46.98 2.62 42.41
C HIS A 516 47.33 3.99 41.81
N ASN A 517 46.90 5.09 42.44
CA ASN A 517 47.30 6.44 42.03
C ASN A 517 48.79 6.74 42.30
N ASP A 518 49.52 5.79 42.87
CA ASP A 518 50.94 5.88 43.19
C ASP A 518 51.69 4.88 42.31
N PRO A 519 52.52 5.33 41.35
CA PRO A 519 53.21 4.45 40.40
C PRO A 519 54.27 3.56 41.04
N THR A 520 54.57 3.75 42.33
CA THR A 520 55.51 2.92 43.10
C THR A 520 54.84 1.75 43.82
N LYS A 521 53.50 1.71 43.86
CA LYS A 521 52.74 0.65 44.52
C LYS A 521 52.20 -0.33 43.50
N GLU A 522 52.39 -1.63 43.77
CA GLU A 522 51.75 -2.66 42.97
C GLU A 522 50.22 -2.50 43.00
N PRO A 523 49.54 -2.73 41.86
CA PRO A 523 48.08 -2.65 41.80
C PRO A 523 47.46 -3.54 42.87
N GLU A 524 46.44 -3.04 43.56
CA GLU A 524 45.70 -3.86 44.51
C GLU A 524 44.88 -4.88 43.73
N THR A 525 45.19 -6.14 44.00
CA THR A 525 44.53 -7.29 43.41
C THR A 525 43.37 -7.70 44.30
N TYR A 526 42.14 -7.47 43.81
CA TYR A 526 40.92 -7.91 44.48
C TYR A 526 40.47 -9.23 43.85
N GLN A 527 40.21 -10.23 44.68
CA GLN A 527 39.41 -11.36 44.24
C GLN A 527 37.95 -10.91 44.22
N VAL A 528 37.38 -10.84 43.02
CA VAL A 528 35.93 -10.70 42.91
C VAL A 528 35.33 -12.07 43.15
N TYR A 529 34.65 -12.19 44.29
CA TYR A 529 33.83 -13.35 44.56
C TYR A 529 32.71 -13.37 43.54
N LEU A 530 32.74 -14.37 42.66
CA LEU A 530 31.56 -14.83 41.94
C LEU A 530 30.45 -15.00 42.98
N HIS A 531 29.38 -14.22 42.86
CA HIS A 531 28.15 -14.60 43.54
C HIS A 531 27.69 -15.90 42.87
N THR A 532 28.08 -17.03 43.43
CA THR A 532 27.30 -18.26 43.28
C THR A 532 25.93 -17.95 43.83
N ALA A 533 24.93 -17.83 42.96
CA ALA A 533 23.55 -17.91 43.37
C ALA A 533 23.39 -19.27 44.05
N ALA A 534 23.47 -19.29 45.38
CA ALA A 534 23.04 -20.42 46.16
C ALA A 534 21.56 -20.65 45.85
N GLU A 535 21.25 -21.91 45.59
CA GLU A 535 19.92 -22.45 45.31
C GLU A 535 18.84 -21.77 46.17
N GLY A 536 17.82 -21.19 45.51
CA GLY A 536 16.61 -20.73 46.19
C GLY A 536 16.00 -19.47 45.59
N TYR A 537 15.32 -19.61 44.44
CA TYR A 537 14.01 -19.00 44.17
C TYR A 537 13.26 -19.82 43.14
#